data_AF-A0A834GGJ0-F1
#
_entry.id   AF-A0A834GGJ0-F1
#
_cell.length_a   1.000
_cell.length_b   1.000
_cell.length_c   1.000
_cell.angle_alpha   90.00
_cell.angle_beta   90.00
_cell.angle_gamma   90.00
#
_symmetry.space_group_name_H-M   'P 1'
#
loop_
_entity.id
_entity.type
_entity.pdbx_description
1 polymer ?
#
loop_
_entity_poly.entity_id
_entity_poly.type
_entity_poly.pdbx_seq_one_letter_code
_entity_poly.pdbx_strand_id
1 'polypeptide(L)'
;MTRISNSTDDTATSTQKIKFLYSYGGKILPRPTDGKLRYAGGHTRVLFADRSITFAELMVRFVELCGSSMTLKCKLPTEDLDVLVTITCDEDLVTIVREYDRFSSSAHKDLKITAVLFPRESLKTISPPPSTVSSLDFLAAMSSFLATGLRCRNPSQAMGFPAGVRKGGSGVRCYDQLANARHPCFVPHQNYWR
;
A
#
# COMPACT_ATOMS: atom_id res chain seq x y z
N MET A 1 -56.69 -25.27 11.54
CA MET A 1 -55.81 -24.12 11.87
C MET A 1 -54.38 -24.52 11.55
N THR A 2 -53.67 -23.69 10.80
CA THR A 2 -52.39 -23.97 10.15
C THR A 2 -51.24 -24.20 11.13
N ARG A 3 -50.32 -25.08 10.71
CA ARG A 3 -49.04 -25.48 11.30
C ARG A 3 -48.07 -24.29 11.41
N ILE A 4 -47.43 -24.09 12.56
CA ILE A 4 -46.15 -23.37 12.64
C ILE A 4 -45.26 -24.10 13.66
N SER A 5 -44.31 -24.88 13.14
CA SER A 5 -43.09 -25.26 13.85
C SER A 5 -41.98 -24.37 13.29
N ASN A 6 -41.22 -23.70 14.15
CA ASN A 6 -39.92 -23.11 13.79
C ASN A 6 -39.14 -22.77 15.07
N SER A 7 -38.08 -23.54 15.36
CA SER A 7 -36.80 -23.04 15.92
C SER A 7 -35.85 -24.20 16.22
N THR A 8 -35.14 -24.72 15.20
CA THR A 8 -33.91 -25.51 15.39
C THR A 8 -33.22 -25.68 14.03
N ASP A 9 -32.55 -24.63 13.52
CA ASP A 9 -31.60 -24.81 12.40
C ASP A 9 -30.48 -23.75 12.31
N ASP A 10 -29.78 -23.49 13.42
CA ASP A 10 -28.54 -22.69 13.38
C ASP A 10 -27.28 -23.57 13.29
N THR A 11 -27.39 -24.88 13.52
CA THR A 11 -26.25 -25.81 13.50
C THR A 11 -26.04 -26.49 12.15
N ALA A 12 -27.07 -26.85 11.37
CA ALA A 12 -26.86 -27.52 10.09
C ALA A 12 -26.41 -26.54 8.98
N THR A 13 -26.95 -25.33 8.95
CA THR A 13 -26.54 -24.28 7.99
C THR A 13 -25.12 -23.76 8.22
N SER A 14 -24.61 -23.86 9.46
CA SER A 14 -23.22 -23.49 9.79
C SER A 14 -22.19 -24.35 9.04
N THR A 15 -22.53 -25.61 8.74
CA THR A 15 -21.64 -26.52 8.01
C THR A 15 -21.53 -26.20 6.53
N GLN A 16 -22.43 -25.37 5.98
CA GLN A 16 -22.41 -25.01 4.57
C GLN A 16 -21.77 -23.64 4.31
N LYS A 17 -21.49 -22.85 5.36
CA LYS A 17 -20.94 -21.50 5.23
C LYS A 17 -19.49 -21.43 5.70
N ILE A 18 -18.65 -20.78 4.90
CA ILE A 18 -17.26 -20.44 5.22
C ILE A 18 -17.17 -19.01 5.75
N LYS A 19 -16.27 -18.81 6.73
CA LYS A 19 -16.00 -17.53 7.38
C LYS A 19 -14.65 -17.00 6.91
N PHE A 20 -14.66 -15.90 6.16
CA PHE A 20 -13.45 -15.16 5.79
C PHE A 20 -13.22 -14.01 6.75
N LEU A 21 -12.09 -14.03 7.48
CA LEU A 21 -11.57 -12.87 8.18
C LEU A 21 -10.63 -12.14 7.21
N TYR A 22 -11.08 -11.03 6.64
CA TYR A 22 -10.33 -10.31 5.61
C TYR A 22 -9.88 -8.93 6.11
N SER A 23 -8.65 -8.55 5.75
CA SER A 23 -8.09 -7.23 6.08
C SER A 23 -7.67 -6.45 4.83
N TYR A 24 -7.95 -5.14 4.79
CA TYR A 24 -7.64 -4.26 3.65
C TYR A 24 -7.36 -2.81 4.08
N GLY A 25 -6.68 -2.04 3.21
CA GLY A 25 -6.37 -0.62 3.46
C GLY A 25 -5.26 -0.33 4.49
N GLY A 26 -4.67 -1.37 5.09
CA GLY A 26 -3.51 -1.32 5.99
C GLY A 26 -2.23 -1.85 5.34
N LYS A 27 -1.24 -2.15 6.17
CA LYS A 27 0.08 -2.63 5.74
C LYS A 27 0.52 -3.83 6.56
N ILE A 28 1.29 -4.72 5.95
CA ILE A 28 1.98 -5.80 6.67
C ILE A 28 3.34 -5.24 7.10
N LEU A 29 3.60 -5.24 8.41
CA LEU A 29 4.83 -4.69 9.00
C LEU A 29 5.41 -5.67 10.03
N PRO A 30 6.75 -5.74 10.16
CA PRO A 30 7.37 -6.52 11.21
C PRO A 30 7.05 -5.91 12.58
N ARG A 31 6.79 -6.78 13.56
CA ARG A 31 6.59 -6.40 14.95
C ARG A 31 7.96 -6.09 15.58
N PRO A 32 8.13 -4.95 16.28
CA PRO A 32 9.43 -4.59 16.88
C PRO A 32 9.95 -5.56 17.95
N THR A 33 9.07 -6.36 18.58
CA THR A 33 9.47 -7.25 19.67
C THR A 33 10.05 -8.58 19.21
N ASP A 34 9.50 -9.17 18.14
CA ASP A 34 9.83 -10.52 17.68
C ASP A 34 10.15 -10.61 16.18
N GLY A 35 10.06 -9.50 15.43
CA GLY A 35 10.27 -9.46 13.99
C GLY A 35 9.13 -10.06 13.15
N LYS A 36 8.13 -10.69 13.77
CA LYS A 36 7.03 -11.35 13.04
C LYS A 36 6.14 -10.36 12.33
N LEU A 37 5.69 -10.72 11.13
CA LEU A 37 4.79 -9.87 10.36
C LEU A 37 3.40 -9.78 11.02
N ARG A 38 2.86 -8.57 11.07
CA ARG A 38 1.48 -8.29 11.49
C ARG A 38 0.81 -7.35 10.51
N TYR A 39 -0.51 -7.45 10.41
CA TYR A 39 -1.31 -6.43 9.75
C TYR A 39 -1.45 -5.21 10.68
N ALA A 40 -1.19 -4.01 10.17
CA ALA A 40 -1.25 -2.76 10.90
C ALA A 40 -2.07 -1.71 10.13
N GLY A 41 -2.97 -1.02 10.83
CA GLY A 41 -3.91 -0.08 10.24
C GLY A 41 -5.01 -0.76 9.41
N GLY A 42 -5.70 0.03 8.58
CA GLY A 42 -6.76 -0.47 7.69
C GLY A 42 -8.01 -0.96 8.41
N HIS A 43 -8.71 -1.89 7.77
CA HIS A 43 -9.94 -2.51 8.25
C HIS A 43 -9.80 -4.02 8.29
N THR A 44 -10.38 -4.65 9.31
CA THR A 44 -10.53 -6.11 9.42
C THR A 44 -12.01 -6.42 9.61
N ARG A 45 -12.57 -7.24 8.71
CA ARG A 45 -14.00 -7.57 8.68
C ARG A 45 -14.20 -9.07 8.47
N VAL A 46 -15.41 -9.55 8.73
CA VAL A 46 -15.80 -10.95 8.49
C VAL A 46 -16.82 -11.00 7.35
N LEU A 47 -16.58 -11.86 6.37
CA LEU A 47 -17.53 -12.20 5.30
C LEU A 47 -17.94 -13.67 5.48
N PHE A 48 -19.25 -13.91 5.45
CA PHE A 48 -19.82 -15.24 5.37
C PHE A 48 -20.14 -15.53 3.91
N ALA A 49 -19.67 -16.66 3.40
CA ALA A 49 -19.95 -17.12 2.05
C ALA A 49 -20.34 -18.60 2.08
N ASP A 50 -21.01 -19.07 1.02
CA ASP A 50 -21.28 -20.49 0.84
C ASP A 50 -19.97 -21.24 0.53
N ARG A 51 -19.87 -22.51 0.94
CA ARG A 51 -18.77 -23.41 0.55
C ARG A 51 -18.67 -23.62 -0.96
N SER A 52 -19.78 -23.49 -1.67
CA SER A 52 -19.88 -23.64 -3.12
C SER A 52 -19.65 -22.33 -3.89
N ILE A 53 -19.29 -21.23 -3.21
CA ILE A 53 -19.06 -19.94 -3.86
C ILE A 53 -17.93 -20.03 -4.89
N THR A 54 -18.14 -19.45 -6.07
CA THR A 54 -17.10 -19.33 -7.08
C THR A 54 -16.16 -18.17 -6.74
N PHE A 55 -14.92 -18.24 -7.21
CA PHE A 55 -13.94 -17.17 -7.09
C PHE A 55 -14.47 -15.86 -7.67
N ALA A 56 -15.15 -15.92 -8.82
CA ALA A 56 -15.75 -14.74 -9.45
C ALA A 56 -16.78 -14.05 -8.53
N GLU A 57 -17.72 -14.82 -7.96
CA GLU A 57 -18.73 -14.30 -7.03
C GLU A 57 -18.09 -13.74 -5.76
N LEU A 58 -17.09 -14.45 -5.21
CA LEU A 58 -16.34 -14.00 -4.04
C LEU A 58 -15.65 -12.65 -4.30
N MET A 59 -15.04 -12.49 -5.48
CA MET A 59 -14.39 -11.24 -5.85
C MET A 59 -15.39 -10.10 -6.07
N VAL A 60 -16.59 -10.36 -6.62
CA VAL A 60 -17.67 -9.37 -6.72
C VAL A 60 -18.06 -8.86 -5.33
N ARG A 61 -18.23 -9.76 -4.35
CA ARG A 61 -18.50 -9.36 -2.96
C ARG A 61 -17.40 -8.48 -2.40
N PHE A 62 -16.13 -8.79 -2.64
CA PHE A 62 -15.04 -7.95 -2.16
C PHE A 62 -15.00 -6.57 -2.83
N VAL A 63 -15.33 -6.47 -4.12
CA VAL A 63 -15.45 -5.18 -4.81
C VAL A 63 -16.58 -4.34 -4.19
N GLU A 64 -17.74 -4.93 -3.94
CA GLU A 64 -18.87 -4.25 -3.27
C GLU A 64 -18.48 -3.76 -1.86
N LEU A 65 -17.76 -4.59 -1.09
CA LEU A 65 -17.42 -4.30 0.30
C LEU A 65 -16.26 -3.31 0.47
N CYS A 66 -15.33 -3.27 -0.50
CA CYS A 66 -14.12 -2.45 -0.44
C CYS A 66 -14.15 -1.25 -1.39
N GLY A 67 -15.11 -1.20 -2.32
CA GLY A 67 -15.28 -0.12 -3.29
C GLY A 67 -14.25 -0.09 -4.43
N SER A 68 -13.40 -1.11 -4.56
CA SER A 68 -12.41 -1.19 -5.65
C SER A 68 -11.98 -2.64 -5.93
N SER A 69 -11.36 -2.86 -7.10
CA SER A 69 -10.81 -4.15 -7.48
C SER A 69 -9.63 -4.54 -6.58
N MET A 70 -9.72 -5.73 -5.99
CA MET A 70 -8.71 -6.26 -5.06
C MET A 70 -8.08 -7.53 -5.61
N THR A 71 -6.91 -7.86 -5.07
CA THR A 71 -6.26 -9.17 -5.19
C THR A 71 -6.41 -9.89 -3.85
N LEU A 72 -6.98 -11.09 -3.88
CA LEU A 72 -7.18 -11.92 -2.70
C LEU A 72 -5.92 -12.75 -2.41
N LYS A 73 -5.38 -12.60 -1.20
CA LYS A 73 -4.33 -13.49 -0.69
C LYS A 73 -4.74 -14.07 0.65
N CYS A 74 -4.53 -15.37 0.85
CA CYS A 74 -4.91 -16.07 2.06
C CYS A 74 -3.69 -16.67 2.76
N LYS A 75 -3.75 -16.65 4.09
CA LYS A 75 -2.82 -17.40 4.94
C LYS A 75 -3.21 -18.87 4.90
N LEU A 76 -2.25 -19.77 5.08
CA LEU A 76 -2.55 -21.15 5.46
C LEU A 76 -2.79 -21.23 6.97
N PRO A 77 -3.55 -22.23 7.47
CA PRO A 77 -3.94 -22.31 8.88
C PRO A 77 -2.75 -22.33 9.86
N THR A 78 -1.65 -22.98 9.51
CA THR A 78 -0.44 -23.12 10.34
C THR A 78 0.59 -22.00 10.13
N GLU A 79 0.49 -21.28 9.01
CA GLU A 79 1.51 -20.32 8.59
C GLU A 79 1.28 -18.93 9.17
N ASP A 80 2.28 -18.05 9.05
CA ASP A 80 2.25 -16.64 9.45
C ASP A 80 1.95 -15.71 8.24
N LEU A 81 1.89 -14.39 8.46
CA LEU A 81 1.53 -13.40 7.41
C LEU A 81 2.63 -13.16 6.36
N ASP A 82 3.80 -13.76 6.53
CA ASP A 82 4.90 -13.79 5.57
C ASP A 82 4.68 -14.84 4.46
N VAL A 83 3.82 -15.84 4.70
CA VAL A 83 3.49 -16.89 3.73
C VAL A 83 2.02 -16.76 3.31
N LEU A 84 1.78 -15.89 2.33
CA LEU A 84 0.45 -15.69 1.75
C LEU A 84 0.34 -16.35 0.37
N VAL A 85 -0.71 -17.15 0.19
CA VAL A 85 -1.09 -17.77 -1.08
C VAL A 85 -2.03 -16.82 -1.83
N THR A 86 -1.69 -16.48 -3.06
CA THR A 86 -2.59 -15.67 -3.91
C THR A 86 -3.62 -16.59 -4.55
N ILE A 87 -4.90 -16.22 -4.45
CA ILE A 87 -6.01 -16.99 -5.04
C ILE A 87 -6.39 -16.35 -6.36
N THR A 88 -6.42 -17.13 -7.43
CA THR A 88 -6.68 -16.65 -8.80
C THR A 88 -7.80 -17.39 -9.51
N CYS A 89 -8.20 -18.56 -9.01
CA CYS A 89 -9.23 -19.40 -9.61
C CYS A 89 -10.02 -20.20 -8.55
N ASP A 90 -11.04 -20.92 -9.01
CA ASP A 90 -11.87 -21.79 -8.16
C ASP A 90 -11.07 -22.95 -7.54
N GLU A 91 -10.10 -23.51 -8.26
CA GLU A 91 -9.25 -24.61 -7.76
C GLU A 91 -8.40 -24.16 -6.56
N ASP A 92 -7.86 -22.95 -6.61
CA ASP A 92 -7.12 -22.34 -5.49
C ASP A 92 -8.04 -22.18 -4.27
N LEU A 93 -9.27 -21.70 -4.50
CA LEU A 93 -10.27 -21.49 -3.45
C LEU A 93 -10.67 -22.80 -2.77
N VAL A 94 -10.98 -23.82 -3.56
CA VAL A 94 -11.31 -25.17 -3.07
C VAL A 94 -10.16 -25.74 -2.25
N THR A 95 -8.93 -25.55 -2.72
CA THR A 95 -7.73 -26.02 -2.00
C THR A 95 -7.61 -25.35 -0.63
N ILE A 96 -7.75 -24.01 -0.58
CA ILE A 96 -7.70 -23.26 0.68
C ILE A 96 -8.81 -23.70 1.64
N VAL A 97 -10.06 -23.78 1.18
CA VAL A 97 -11.18 -24.20 2.01
C VAL A 97 -10.95 -25.61 2.58
N ARG A 98 -10.51 -26.55 1.74
CA ARG A 98 -10.21 -27.93 2.14
C ARG A 98 -9.12 -28.01 3.22
N GLU A 99 -8.05 -27.25 3.07
CA GLU A 99 -6.98 -27.18 4.07
C GLU A 99 -7.56 -26.71 5.41
N TYR A 100 -8.31 -25.61 5.42
CA TYR A 100 -8.91 -25.09 6.65
C TYR A 100 -9.92 -26.05 7.29
N ASP A 101 -10.71 -26.77 6.50
CA ASP A 101 -11.66 -27.78 7.01
C ASP A 101 -10.92 -28.97 7.67
N ARG A 102 -9.82 -29.43 7.06
CA ARG A 102 -8.97 -30.49 7.62
C ARG A 102 -8.41 -30.07 8.99
N PHE A 103 -7.88 -28.85 9.06
CA PHE A 103 -7.31 -28.31 10.31
C PHE A 103 -8.37 -28.02 11.38
N SER A 104 -9.55 -27.54 10.99
CA SER A 104 -10.65 -27.28 11.92
C SER A 104 -11.12 -28.58 12.58
N SER A 105 -11.23 -29.64 11.79
CA SER A 105 -11.62 -30.98 12.25
C SER A 105 -10.59 -31.58 13.21
N SER A 106 -9.29 -31.49 12.88
CA SER A 106 -8.23 -32.03 13.75
C SER A 106 -8.04 -31.24 15.04
N ALA A 107 -8.25 -29.92 15.00
CA ALA A 107 -8.06 -29.04 16.16
C ALA A 107 -9.31 -28.89 17.03
N HIS A 108 -10.45 -29.48 16.63
CA HIS A 108 -11.77 -29.27 17.22
C HIS A 108 -12.10 -27.79 17.43
N LYS A 109 -11.76 -26.95 16.45
CA LYS A 109 -11.93 -25.50 16.48
C LYS A 109 -12.47 -25.01 15.16
N ASP A 110 -13.48 -24.16 15.21
CA ASP A 110 -13.97 -23.42 14.04
C ASP A 110 -12.93 -22.39 13.60
N LEU A 111 -12.13 -22.72 12.58
CA LEU A 111 -11.18 -21.77 12.01
C LEU A 111 -11.84 -20.85 10.99
N LYS A 112 -11.27 -19.65 10.87
CA LYS A 112 -11.65 -18.66 9.85
C LYS A 112 -10.53 -18.58 8.83
N ILE A 113 -10.88 -18.59 7.54
CA ILE A 113 -9.93 -18.33 6.47
C ILE A 113 -9.42 -16.90 6.65
N THR A 114 -8.11 -16.75 6.86
CA THR A 114 -7.51 -15.44 7.10
C THR A 114 -7.00 -14.89 5.78
N ALA A 115 -7.59 -13.78 5.33
CA ALA A 115 -7.31 -13.17 4.05
C ALA A 115 -6.77 -11.74 4.21
N VAL A 116 -5.92 -11.34 3.28
CA VAL A 116 -5.45 -9.96 3.11
C VAL A 116 -5.77 -9.55 1.67
N LEU A 117 -6.52 -8.45 1.54
CA LEU A 117 -6.85 -7.87 0.25
C LEU A 117 -5.88 -6.74 -0.07
N PHE A 118 -5.33 -6.80 -1.28
CA PHE A 118 -4.44 -5.77 -1.80
C PHE A 118 -5.14 -5.06 -2.95
N PRO A 119 -5.08 -3.72 -3.05
CA PRO A 119 -5.55 -3.02 -4.24
C PRO A 119 -4.93 -3.64 -5.50
N ARG A 120 -5.76 -3.97 -6.48
CA ARG A 120 -5.26 -4.40 -7.78
C ARG A 120 -4.67 -3.16 -8.45
N GLU A 121 -3.40 -3.20 -8.84
CA GLU A 121 -2.79 -2.09 -9.56
C GLU A 121 -3.56 -1.89 -10.87
N SER A 122 -4.39 -0.84 -10.91
CA SER A 122 -4.90 -0.34 -12.18
C SER A 122 -3.71 0.29 -12.88
N LEU A 123 -3.37 -0.23 -14.06
CA LEU A 123 -2.37 0.38 -14.92
C LEU A 123 -2.74 1.87 -15.04
N LYS A 124 -1.87 2.73 -14.49
CA LYS A 124 -2.03 4.17 -14.59
C LYS A 124 -2.21 4.51 -16.06
N THR A 125 -3.32 5.18 -16.34
CA THR A 125 -3.59 5.98 -17.51
C THR A 125 -2.30 6.56 -18.06
N ILE A 126 -1.97 6.18 -19.29
CA ILE A 126 -0.98 6.85 -20.14
C ILE A 126 -1.33 8.34 -20.04
N SER A 127 -0.45 9.14 -19.44
CA SER A 127 -0.59 10.59 -19.43
C SER A 127 -0.94 11.06 -20.85
N PRO A 128 -1.90 11.97 -21.06
CA PRO A 128 -2.10 12.52 -22.40
C PRO A 128 -0.74 13.03 -22.89
N PRO A 129 -0.36 12.78 -24.16
CA PRO A 129 0.88 13.32 -24.69
C PRO A 129 0.86 14.84 -24.46
N PRO A 130 1.99 15.46 -24.06
CA PRO A 130 2.03 16.90 -23.88
C PRO A 130 1.54 17.52 -25.18
N SER A 131 0.40 18.21 -25.11
CA SER A 131 -0.15 18.90 -26.27
C SER A 131 0.95 19.82 -26.79
N THR A 132 1.38 19.57 -28.02
CA THR A 132 2.31 20.41 -28.75
C THR A 132 1.71 21.81 -28.78
N VAL A 133 2.25 22.69 -27.94
CA VAL A 133 1.98 24.12 -28.05
C VAL A 133 2.41 24.54 -29.45
N SER A 134 1.43 24.92 -30.25
CA SER A 134 1.62 25.56 -31.54
C SER A 134 2.42 26.84 -31.32
N SER A 135 3.72 26.81 -31.58
CA SER A 135 4.59 27.99 -31.62
C SER A 135 4.96 28.23 -33.08
N LEU A 136 4.03 28.84 -33.81
CA LEU A 136 4.24 29.42 -35.13
C LEU A 136 4.53 30.93 -35.05
N ASP A 137 5.11 31.39 -33.93
CA ASP A 137 5.43 32.81 -33.70
C ASP A 137 6.93 33.13 -33.83
N PHE A 138 7.81 32.15 -34.08
CA PHE A 138 9.27 32.38 -34.08
C PHE A 138 9.89 32.81 -35.43
N LEU A 139 9.09 33.15 -36.44
CA LEU A 139 9.58 33.59 -37.76
C LEU A 139 9.04 34.96 -38.22
N ALA A 140 8.27 35.68 -37.39
CA ALA A 140 7.77 37.02 -37.74
C ALA A 140 8.68 38.18 -37.30
N ALA A 141 9.73 37.93 -36.52
CA ALA A 141 10.65 38.97 -36.04
C ALA A 141 11.93 39.15 -36.89
N MET A 142 12.07 38.41 -38.00
CA MET A 142 13.21 38.50 -38.93
C MET A 142 12.83 39.14 -40.28
N SER A 143 12.01 40.21 -40.28
CA SER A 143 11.66 40.92 -41.53
C SER A 143 11.74 42.45 -41.47
N SER A 144 12.35 43.03 -40.44
CA SER A 144 12.69 44.46 -40.42
C SER A 144 14.20 44.61 -40.53
N PHE A 145 14.65 45.54 -41.37
CA PHE A 145 16.04 45.93 -41.63
C PHE A 145 16.78 45.24 -42.78
N LEU A 146 16.18 45.28 -43.98
CA LEU A 146 16.96 45.63 -45.17
C LEU A 146 16.31 46.84 -45.83
N ALA A 147 16.88 48.02 -45.60
CA ALA A 147 17.18 49.01 -46.64
C ALA A 147 17.60 50.36 -46.03
N THR A 148 18.77 50.82 -46.47
CA THR A 148 19.22 52.22 -46.59
C THR A 148 19.75 52.94 -45.35
N GLY A 149 21.09 53.07 -45.31
CA GLY A 149 21.68 54.41 -45.34
C GLY A 149 22.48 54.89 -44.13
N LEU A 150 23.81 54.80 -44.27
CA LEU A 150 24.84 55.77 -43.83
C LEU A 150 25.55 55.60 -42.47
N ARG A 151 26.87 55.42 -42.65
CA ARG A 151 28.05 55.87 -41.88
C ARG A 151 28.63 54.96 -40.79
N CYS A 152 29.81 54.45 -41.16
CA CYS A 152 30.84 53.86 -40.33
C CYS A 152 31.35 54.80 -39.24
N ARG A 153 31.56 54.28 -38.02
CA ARG A 153 32.70 54.63 -37.16
C ARG A 153 32.95 53.55 -36.10
N ASN A 154 33.95 52.69 -36.33
CA ASN A 154 34.76 52.07 -35.25
C ASN A 154 35.84 53.08 -34.81
N PRO A 155 36.69 52.87 -33.77
CA PRO A 155 36.85 51.73 -32.82
C PRO A 155 36.90 52.22 -31.33
N SER A 156 37.05 51.39 -30.29
CA SER A 156 38.37 51.03 -29.70
C SER A 156 38.23 50.30 -28.35
N GLN A 157 38.99 49.19 -28.19
CA GLN A 157 39.84 48.78 -27.04
C GLN A 157 39.24 48.74 -25.60
N ALA A 158 39.61 47.86 -24.65
CA ALA A 158 40.84 47.13 -24.38
C ALA A 158 40.60 45.95 -23.41
N MET A 159 41.57 45.04 -23.38
CA MET A 159 41.73 43.87 -22.50
C MET A 159 41.93 44.22 -21.01
N GLY A 160 41.60 43.28 -20.11
CA GLY A 160 42.15 43.26 -18.75
C GLY A 160 41.57 42.20 -17.81
N PHE A 161 42.27 41.07 -17.65
CA PHE A 161 42.21 40.27 -16.41
C PHE A 161 43.14 40.90 -15.36
N PRO A 162 42.91 40.64 -14.06
CA PRO A 162 43.99 39.95 -13.36
C PRO A 162 43.54 38.89 -12.36
N ALA A 163 44.54 38.07 -12.04
CA ALA A 163 44.54 36.91 -11.17
C ALA A 163 44.84 37.25 -9.69
N GLY A 164 44.41 36.34 -8.81
CA GLY A 164 45.17 35.89 -7.63
C GLY A 164 44.91 36.61 -6.31
N VAL A 165 44.69 35.84 -5.23
CA VAL A 165 45.72 35.53 -4.22
C VAL A 165 45.12 34.75 -3.05
N ARG A 166 45.93 33.81 -2.54
CA ARG A 166 45.73 32.91 -1.39
C ARG A 166 46.12 33.58 -0.06
N LYS A 167 45.53 33.12 1.05
CA LYS A 167 46.13 32.86 2.39
C LYS A 167 44.99 32.35 3.29
N GLY A 168 45.02 31.18 3.95
CA GLY A 168 45.96 30.71 4.99
C GLY A 168 45.42 31.19 6.36
N GLY A 169 45.23 30.41 7.43
CA GLY A 169 45.41 29.00 7.75
C GLY A 169 45.01 28.75 9.24
N SER A 170 45.12 27.50 9.68
CA SER A 170 45.23 26.99 11.08
C SER A 170 44.13 27.21 12.12
N GLY A 171 43.79 26.12 12.83
CA GLY A 171 43.39 26.19 14.24
C GLY A 171 42.42 25.12 14.72
N VAL A 172 42.96 23.98 15.17
CA VAL A 172 42.27 22.92 15.90
C VAL A 172 41.79 23.42 17.27
N ARG A 173 40.56 23.08 17.67
CA ARG A 173 40.18 22.99 19.09
C ARG A 173 38.97 22.06 19.26
N CYS A 174 39.18 20.96 19.98
CA CYS A 174 38.12 20.13 20.57
C CYS A 174 37.65 20.77 21.89
N TYR A 175 36.36 20.67 22.21
CA TYR A 175 35.81 20.03 23.42
C TYR A 175 34.29 20.30 23.53
N ASP A 176 33.59 19.22 23.91
CA ASP A 176 32.36 19.11 24.68
C ASP A 176 31.10 19.93 24.33
N GLN A 177 30.03 19.19 24.01
CA GLN A 177 28.83 19.25 24.86
C GLN A 177 28.03 17.95 24.77
N LEU A 178 28.39 17.03 25.67
CA LEU A 178 27.55 15.93 26.14
C LEU A 178 26.74 16.46 27.33
N ALA A 179 25.44 16.67 27.14
CA ALA A 179 24.49 16.78 28.23
C ALA A 179 23.12 16.33 27.73
N ASN A 180 22.81 15.04 27.85
CA ASN A 180 21.41 14.67 28.01
C ASN A 180 21.26 13.67 29.15
N ALA A 181 20.57 14.15 30.17
CA ALA A 181 20.44 13.55 31.47
C ALA A 181 19.37 12.44 31.46
N ARG A 182 19.77 11.29 32.00
CA ARG A 182 19.02 10.36 32.84
C ARG A 182 17.48 10.41 32.77
N HIS A 183 16.92 9.33 32.23
CA HIS A 183 15.59 8.82 32.55
C HIS A 183 15.35 8.72 34.08
N PRO A 184 14.09 8.88 34.51
CA PRO A 184 13.44 7.78 35.22
C PRO A 184 12.14 7.31 34.55
N CYS A 185 11.92 6.01 34.67
CA CYS A 185 10.83 5.21 34.15
C CYS A 185 9.44 5.70 34.60
N PHE A 186 8.48 5.79 33.67
CA PHE A 186 7.06 5.80 33.99
C PHE A 186 6.50 4.37 33.81
N VAL A 187 5.98 3.82 34.90
CA VAL A 187 5.34 2.51 34.99
C VAL A 187 3.92 2.61 34.42
N PRO A 188 3.45 1.70 33.53
CA PRO A 188 2.06 1.68 33.12
C PRO A 188 1.19 1.01 34.20
N HIS A 189 0.19 1.76 34.65
CA HIS A 189 -0.87 1.32 35.56
C HIS A 189 -1.71 0.20 34.92
N GLN A 190 -1.90 -0.90 35.65
CA GLN A 190 -2.68 -2.06 35.23
C GLN A 190 -4.19 -1.77 35.21
N ASN A 191 -4.87 -2.52 34.35
CA ASN A 191 -6.30 -2.52 34.09
C ASN A 191 -7.11 -3.07 35.28
N TYR A 192 -8.29 -2.48 35.52
CA TYR A 192 -9.39 -3.15 36.21
C TYR A 192 -10.63 -3.05 35.31
N TRP A 193 -11.00 -4.18 34.69
CA TRP A 193 -12.33 -4.37 34.10
C TRP A 193 -12.95 -5.54 34.84
N ARG A 194 -14.09 -5.26 35.49
CA ARG A 194 -14.93 -6.20 36.22
C ARG A 194 -16.23 -6.38 35.45
#